data_AF-A0A1X7CYI0-F1
#
_entry.id   AF-A0A1X7CYI0-F1
#
_cell.length_a   1.000
_cell.length_b   1.000
_cell.length_c   1.000
_cell.angle_alpha   90.00
_cell.angle_beta   90.00
_cell.angle_gamma   90.00
#
_symmetry.space_group_name_H-M   'P 1'
#
loop_
_entity.id
_entity.type
_entity.pdbx_description
1 polymer ?
#
loop_
_entity_poly.entity_id
_entity_poly.type
_entity_poly.pdbx_seq_one_letter_code
_entity_poly.pdbx_strand_id
1 'polypeptide(L)'
;ENSHHRKTSTLTPTPTRRPRSHHSYTLICEEPVVAVLLGVLSFIREPGNIAAGNAMVADLELTQASTNWFMSGLSYVGFCMLWLAAFLTALGKTARSRREAVSGGLVGGAAFSAACVVVGLGLLANIARVNGTEIPMLVLARDFSPVLAAAISVMIVAGIYTTAVPLLWTVSSRFFTDSTRNFKYLAIALAVVGAVVGLVLPFSQMVNVVYVVNGYVGIFLLVLMIVKTCRRLMPRRSGWAHDAGANIDNFQESLLPENRR
;
A
#
# COMPACT_ATOMS: atom_id res chain seq x y z
N GLU A 1 7.17 -43.60 48.24
CA GLU A 1 8.60 -43.36 48.45
C GLU A 1 9.30 -43.31 47.10
N ASN A 2 9.95 -42.19 46.78
CA ASN A 2 10.88 -41.88 45.66
C ASN A 2 10.35 -42.05 44.22
N SER A 3 10.03 -41.04 43.41
CA SER A 3 10.70 -39.78 43.00
C SER A 3 12.03 -39.94 42.22
N HIS A 4 12.11 -39.17 41.11
CA HIS A 4 13.26 -38.91 40.21
C HIS A 4 13.52 -39.98 39.12
N HIS A 5 13.60 -39.71 37.81
CA HIS A 5 14.03 -38.51 37.09
C HIS A 5 13.26 -38.32 35.76
N ARG A 6 12.51 -37.22 35.67
CA ARG A 6 12.08 -36.62 34.41
C ARG A 6 13.31 -35.95 33.79
N LYS A 7 13.85 -36.49 32.69
CA LYS A 7 14.87 -35.79 31.87
C LYS A 7 14.21 -34.57 31.22
N THR A 8 14.38 -33.40 31.85
CA THR A 8 14.18 -32.09 31.22
C THR A 8 15.29 -31.89 30.19
N SER A 9 14.98 -32.13 28.91
CA SER A 9 15.80 -31.63 27.81
C SER A 9 15.66 -30.12 27.77
N THR A 10 16.63 -29.41 28.33
CA THR A 10 16.83 -27.98 28.14
C THR A 10 17.12 -27.73 26.65
N LEU A 11 16.08 -27.37 25.88
CA LEU A 11 16.27 -26.75 24.57
C LEU A 11 16.95 -25.40 24.82
N THR A 12 18.27 -25.36 24.64
CA THR A 12 18.98 -24.12 24.40
C THR A 12 18.44 -23.50 23.12
N PRO A 13 18.01 -22.22 23.13
CA PRO A 13 17.60 -21.56 21.89
C PRO A 13 18.82 -21.47 20.99
N THR A 14 18.79 -22.19 19.88
CA THR A 14 19.79 -22.07 18.83
C THR A 14 19.80 -20.60 18.38
N PRO A 15 20.95 -19.92 18.33
CA PRO A 15 20.99 -18.55 17.84
C PRO A 15 20.49 -18.57 16.40
N THR A 16 19.33 -17.97 16.17
CA THR A 16 18.81 -17.73 14.82
C THR A 16 19.85 -16.88 14.11
N ARG A 17 20.64 -17.50 13.22
CA ARG A 17 21.50 -16.76 12.28
C ARG A 17 20.57 -15.81 11.54
N ARG A 18 20.69 -14.51 11.82
CA ARG A 18 20.03 -13.47 11.01
C ARG A 18 20.45 -13.74 9.56
N PRO A 19 19.52 -13.87 8.61
CA PRO A 19 19.89 -14.03 7.22
C PRO A 19 20.77 -12.84 6.81
N ARG A 20 21.98 -13.11 6.30
CA ARG A 20 22.81 -12.12 5.62
C ARG A 20 22.14 -11.80 4.28
N SER A 21 21.13 -10.93 4.30
CA SER A 21 20.45 -10.43 3.10
C SER A 21 20.65 -8.92 2.90
N HIS A 22 21.71 -8.36 3.51
CA HIS A 22 21.99 -6.93 3.46
C HIS A 22 22.07 -6.36 2.04
N HIS A 23 22.64 -7.07 1.05
CA HIS A 23 22.79 -6.52 -0.31
C HIS A 23 21.48 -6.39 -1.10
N SER A 24 20.55 -7.35 -0.99
CA SER A 24 19.32 -7.32 -1.79
C SER A 24 18.31 -6.27 -1.30
N TYR A 25 18.33 -5.94 0.00
CA TYR A 25 17.48 -4.86 0.52
C TYR A 25 18.05 -3.47 0.25
N THR A 26 19.38 -3.32 0.16
CA THR A 26 20.01 -2.03 -0.18
C THR A 26 19.53 -1.53 -1.54
N LEU A 27 19.48 -2.40 -2.55
CA LEU A 27 19.11 -2.02 -3.92
C LEU A 27 17.66 -1.50 -4.06
N ILE A 28 16.74 -2.01 -3.24
CA ILE A 28 15.32 -1.59 -3.25
C ILE A 28 15.14 -0.25 -2.51
N CYS A 29 15.95 0.02 -1.47
CA CYS A 29 15.90 1.28 -0.74
C CYS A 29 16.42 2.47 -1.57
N GLU A 30 17.34 2.24 -2.51
CA GLU A 30 17.92 3.30 -3.35
C GLU A 30 16.97 3.74 -4.49
N GLU A 31 15.96 2.95 -4.85
CA GLU A 31 15.02 3.24 -5.94
C GLU A 31 14.33 4.62 -5.82
N PRO A 32 13.66 4.94 -4.69
CA PRO A 32 13.05 6.26 -4.54
C PRO A 32 14.09 7.39 -4.53
N VAL A 33 15.32 7.15 -4.07
CA VAL A 33 16.39 8.16 -4.08
C VAL A 33 16.80 8.50 -5.52
N VAL A 34 17.00 7.48 -6.36
CA VAL A 34 17.34 7.66 -7.77
C VAL A 34 16.23 8.40 -8.53
N ALA A 35 14.96 8.06 -8.27
CA ALA A 35 13.83 8.75 -8.88
C ALA A 35 13.77 10.24 -8.49
N VAL A 36 13.98 10.56 -7.22
CA VAL A 36 14.02 11.95 -6.73
C VAL A 36 15.19 12.70 -7.34
N LEU A 37 16.40 12.11 -7.37
CA LEU A 37 17.57 12.72 -7.99
C LEU A 37 17.32 13.05 -9.46
N LEU A 38 16.70 12.13 -10.22
CA LEU A 38 16.31 12.40 -11.60
C LEU A 38 15.28 13.52 -11.72
N GLY A 39 14.28 13.57 -10.82
CA GLY A 39 13.32 14.68 -10.78
C GLY A 39 14.01 16.02 -10.56
N VAL A 40 14.93 16.10 -9.60
CA VAL A 40 15.73 17.31 -9.32
C VAL A 40 16.61 17.68 -10.52
N LEU A 41 17.33 16.72 -11.11
CA LEU A 41 18.20 16.99 -12.26
C LEU A 41 17.40 17.47 -13.48
N SER A 42 16.23 16.88 -13.70
CA SER A 42 15.32 17.28 -14.78
C SER A 42 14.77 18.69 -14.56
N PHE A 43 14.48 19.04 -13.30
CA PHE A 43 14.07 20.39 -12.91
C PHE A 43 15.19 21.42 -13.10
N ILE A 44 16.42 21.11 -12.67
CA ILE A 44 17.56 22.04 -12.75
C ILE A 44 17.98 22.30 -14.20
N ARG A 45 17.81 21.33 -15.10
CA ARG A 45 18.18 21.45 -16.51
C ARG A 45 17.27 22.41 -17.28
N GLU A 46 15.99 22.47 -16.94
CA GLU A 46 14.98 23.28 -17.64
C GLU A 46 14.01 24.01 -16.68
N PRO A 47 14.49 24.83 -15.73
CA PRO A 47 13.66 25.40 -14.68
C PRO A 47 12.61 26.39 -15.21
N GLY A 48 12.87 27.02 -16.37
CA GLY A 48 11.95 27.94 -17.04
C GLY A 48 10.78 27.26 -17.77
N ASN A 49 10.86 25.96 -18.04
CA ASN A 49 9.86 25.23 -18.81
C ASN A 49 8.65 24.79 -17.98
N ILE A 50 8.60 25.03 -16.66
CA ILE A 50 7.43 24.62 -15.86
C ILE A 50 6.20 25.46 -16.18
N ALA A 51 6.37 26.77 -16.34
CA ALA A 51 5.27 27.65 -16.73
C ALA A 51 4.77 27.32 -18.14
N ALA A 52 5.70 27.04 -19.06
CA ALA A 52 5.39 26.58 -20.41
C ALA A 52 4.69 25.20 -20.39
N GLY A 53 5.22 24.26 -19.63
CA GLY A 53 4.67 22.91 -19.48
C GLY A 53 3.27 22.93 -18.86
N ASN A 54 3.03 23.77 -17.85
CA ASN A 54 1.71 23.96 -17.27
C ASN A 54 0.69 24.52 -18.27
N ALA A 55 1.12 25.42 -19.16
CA ALA A 55 0.26 25.91 -20.24
C ALA A 55 -0.06 24.79 -21.25
N MET A 56 0.90 23.92 -21.56
CA MET A 56 0.71 22.81 -22.49
C MET A 56 -0.20 21.71 -21.95
N VAL A 57 -0.20 21.45 -20.64
CA VAL A 57 -1.00 20.36 -20.02
C VAL A 57 -2.50 20.49 -20.30
N ALA A 58 -3.03 21.70 -20.48
CA ALA A 58 -4.45 21.92 -20.76
C ALA A 58 -4.88 21.40 -22.15
N ASP A 59 -3.97 21.39 -23.12
CA ASP A 59 -4.24 21.01 -24.52
C ASP A 59 -3.84 19.55 -24.83
N LEU A 60 -3.18 18.87 -23.89
CA LEU A 60 -2.71 17.49 -24.07
C LEU A 60 -3.77 16.48 -23.61
N GLU A 61 -4.11 15.52 -24.48
CA GLU A 61 -4.91 14.35 -24.12
C GLU A 61 -4.10 13.36 -23.27
N LEU A 62 -3.97 13.67 -21.98
CA LEU A 62 -3.33 12.80 -21.01
C LEU A 62 -4.34 11.80 -20.43
N THR A 63 -3.91 10.56 -20.20
CA THR A 63 -4.72 9.59 -19.47
C THR A 63 -4.88 10.05 -18.03
N GLN A 64 -6.11 10.37 -17.63
CA GLN A 64 -6.43 10.89 -16.30
C GLN A 64 -7.34 9.92 -15.53
N ALA A 65 -7.07 9.79 -14.23
CA ALA A 65 -7.91 9.02 -13.32
C ALA A 65 -9.25 9.69 -13.02
N SER A 66 -9.27 11.02 -13.00
CA SER A 66 -10.47 11.84 -12.83
C SER A 66 -10.24 13.25 -13.37
N THR A 67 -11.32 13.94 -13.72
CA THR A 67 -11.34 15.35 -14.16
C THR A 67 -11.02 16.32 -13.03
N ASN A 68 -11.14 15.89 -11.76
CA ASN A 68 -10.87 16.72 -10.59
C ASN A 68 -9.61 16.23 -9.87
N TRP A 69 -8.66 17.12 -9.60
CA TRP A 69 -7.41 16.82 -8.87
C TRP A 69 -7.67 16.14 -7.51
N PHE A 70 -8.74 16.54 -6.82
CA PHE A 70 -9.14 15.95 -5.54
C PHE A 70 -9.58 14.49 -5.69
N MET A 71 -10.37 14.17 -6.71
CA MET A 71 -10.82 12.80 -6.97
C MET A 71 -9.68 11.91 -7.47
N SER A 72 -8.75 12.46 -8.27
CA SER A 72 -7.52 11.77 -8.67
C SER A 72 -6.64 11.45 -7.46
N GLY A 73 -6.44 12.42 -6.56
CA GLY A 73 -5.73 12.22 -5.31
C GLY A 73 -6.41 11.20 -4.40
N LEU A 74 -7.73 11.28 -4.26
CA LEU A 74 -8.52 10.35 -3.44
C LEU A 74 -8.47 8.91 -3.98
N SER A 75 -8.48 8.74 -5.31
CA SER A 75 -8.31 7.43 -5.96
C SER A 75 -6.94 6.84 -5.67
N TYR A 76 -5.88 7.65 -5.73
CA TYR A 76 -4.52 7.21 -5.37
C TYR A 76 -4.40 6.82 -3.89
N VAL A 77 -5.02 7.59 -2.98
CA VAL A 77 -5.07 7.26 -1.54
C VAL A 77 -5.81 5.94 -1.31
N GLY A 78 -6.95 5.73 -1.97
CA GLY A 78 -7.73 4.50 -1.88
C GLY A 78 -6.93 3.28 -2.35
N PHE A 79 -6.28 3.39 -3.51
CA PHE A 79 -5.40 2.34 -4.03
C PHE A 79 -4.28 1.99 -3.03
N CYS A 80 -3.56 2.99 -2.54
CA CYS A 80 -2.51 2.80 -1.54
C CYS A 80 -3.07 2.13 -0.27
N MET A 81 -4.24 2.55 0.21
CA MET A 81 -4.84 2.02 1.42
C MET A 81 -5.14 0.52 1.32
N LEU A 82 -5.73 0.05 0.21
CA LEU A 82 -6.00 -1.38 0.00
C LEU A 82 -4.73 -2.21 0.07
N TRP A 83 -3.68 -1.74 -0.59
CA TRP A 83 -2.49 -2.51 -0.79
C TRP A 83 -1.60 -2.55 0.46
N LEU A 84 -1.47 -1.40 1.13
CA LEU A 84 -0.61 -1.23 2.28
C LEU A 84 -1.30 -1.57 3.60
N ALA A 85 -2.63 -1.68 3.68
CA ALA A 85 -3.34 -1.90 4.94
C ALA A 85 -2.85 -3.13 5.73
N ALA A 86 -2.68 -4.27 5.06
CA ALA A 86 -2.22 -5.50 5.71
C ALA A 86 -0.77 -5.34 6.23
N PHE A 87 0.10 -4.76 5.42
CA PHE A 87 1.49 -4.52 5.76
C PHE A 87 1.65 -3.50 6.90
N LEU A 88 1.01 -2.33 6.80
CA LEU A 88 1.02 -1.30 7.84
C LEU A 88 0.43 -1.81 9.16
N THR A 89 -0.60 -2.66 9.11
CA THR A 89 -1.16 -3.29 10.31
C THR A 89 -0.15 -4.22 10.97
N ALA A 90 0.57 -5.04 10.19
CA ALA A 90 1.60 -5.93 10.71
C ALA A 90 2.79 -5.13 11.28
N LEU A 91 3.26 -4.10 10.55
CA LEU A 91 4.33 -3.21 10.97
C LEU A 91 3.95 -2.44 12.24
N GLY A 92 2.73 -1.93 12.32
CA GLY A 92 2.20 -1.24 13.49
C GLY A 92 2.16 -2.10 14.76
N LYS A 93 2.00 -3.42 14.64
CA LYS A 93 2.09 -4.36 15.78
C LYS A 93 3.52 -4.50 16.33
N THR A 94 4.53 -4.19 15.53
CA THR A 94 5.94 -4.25 15.93
C THR A 94 6.46 -2.94 16.54
N ALA A 95 5.69 -1.85 16.43
CA ALA A 95 6.06 -0.56 16.99
C ALA A 95 6.07 -0.60 18.53
N ARG A 96 7.08 0.01 19.16
CA ARG A 96 7.25 -0.02 20.62
C ARG A 96 6.26 0.91 21.31
N SER A 97 5.77 1.93 20.61
CA SER A 97 4.76 2.86 21.11
C SER A 97 3.84 3.37 20.02
N ARG A 98 2.63 3.83 20.41
CA ARG A 98 1.71 4.52 19.51
C ARG A 98 2.33 5.80 18.93
N ARG A 99 3.14 6.51 19.71
CA ARG A 99 3.80 7.74 19.27
C ARG A 99 4.80 7.45 18.15
N GLU A 100 5.60 6.39 18.29
CA GLU A 100 6.55 5.93 17.27
C GLU A 100 5.82 5.54 15.97
N ALA A 101 4.73 4.78 16.06
CA ALA A 101 3.94 4.39 14.89
C ALA A 101 3.36 5.62 14.15
N VAL A 102 2.81 6.58 14.91
CA VAL A 102 2.24 7.82 14.34
C VAL A 102 3.33 8.71 13.74
N SER A 103 4.45 8.92 14.44
CA SER A 103 5.55 9.74 13.93
C SER A 103 6.21 9.12 12.71
N GLY A 104 6.38 7.80 12.68
CA GLY A 104 6.92 7.09 11.53
C GLY A 104 6.03 7.23 10.30
N GLY A 105 4.70 7.07 10.48
CA GLY A 105 3.73 7.30 9.41
C GLY A 105 3.72 8.74 8.90
N LEU A 106 3.77 9.73 9.80
CA LEU A 106 3.74 11.14 9.43
C LEU A 106 5.01 11.59 8.70
N VAL A 107 6.18 11.26 9.24
CA VAL A 107 7.48 11.63 8.64
C VAL A 107 7.67 10.91 7.31
N GLY A 108 7.38 9.60 7.24
CA GLY A 108 7.46 8.84 6.00
C GLY A 108 6.49 9.35 4.93
N GLY A 109 5.25 9.64 5.31
CA GLY A 109 4.25 10.21 4.40
C GLY A 109 4.62 11.60 3.89
N ALA A 110 5.15 12.46 4.76
CA ALA A 110 5.61 13.80 4.37
C ALA A 110 6.82 13.73 3.42
N ALA A 111 7.82 12.91 3.74
CA ALA A 111 9.00 12.71 2.89
C ALA A 111 8.62 12.13 1.52
N PHE A 112 7.74 11.13 1.49
CA PHE A 112 7.23 10.54 0.25
C PHE A 112 6.44 11.56 -0.59
N SER A 113 5.59 12.37 0.05
CA SER A 113 4.82 13.41 -0.66
C SER A 113 5.74 14.46 -1.26
N ALA A 114 6.77 14.91 -0.53
CA ALA A 114 7.76 15.85 -1.04
C ALA A 114 8.53 15.26 -2.24
N ALA A 115 8.93 13.99 -2.17
CA ALA A 115 9.54 13.27 -3.28
C ALA A 115 8.65 13.24 -4.53
N CYS A 116 7.36 12.91 -4.38
CA CYS A 116 6.40 12.90 -5.48
C CYS A 116 6.22 14.28 -6.13
N VAL A 117 6.20 15.35 -5.33
CA VAL A 117 6.12 16.73 -5.86
C VAL A 117 7.35 17.06 -6.70
N VAL A 118 8.55 16.74 -6.22
CA VAL A 118 9.80 16.98 -6.96
C VAL A 118 9.82 16.22 -8.28
N VAL A 119 9.43 14.95 -8.28
CA VAL A 119 9.32 14.15 -9.50
C VAL A 119 8.26 14.73 -10.45
N GLY A 120 7.10 15.10 -9.93
CA GLY A 120 6.03 15.72 -10.72
C GLY A 120 6.46 17.03 -11.39
N LEU A 121 7.21 17.88 -10.68
CA LEU A 121 7.77 19.10 -11.25
C LEU A 121 8.82 18.81 -12.33
N GLY A 122 9.68 17.81 -12.12
CA GLY A 122 10.65 17.37 -13.14
C GLY A 122 9.98 16.86 -14.42
N LEU A 123 8.89 16.10 -14.29
CA LEU A 123 8.07 15.65 -15.41
C LEU A 123 7.37 16.81 -16.11
N LEU A 124 6.81 17.76 -15.35
CA LEU A 124 6.11 18.92 -15.89
C LEU A 124 7.06 19.84 -16.67
N ALA A 125 8.28 20.06 -16.17
CA ALA A 125 9.32 20.82 -16.86
C ALA A 125 9.68 20.21 -18.22
N ASN A 126 9.55 18.89 -18.38
CA ASN A 126 9.91 18.16 -19.59
C ASN A 126 8.68 17.57 -20.32
N ILE A 127 7.48 18.12 -20.09
CA ILE A 127 6.22 17.53 -20.57
C ILE A 127 6.18 17.31 -22.09
N ALA A 128 6.80 18.22 -22.87
CA ALA A 128 6.85 18.12 -24.33
C ALA A 128 7.60 16.86 -24.82
N ARG A 129 8.51 16.33 -24.00
CA ARG A 129 9.32 15.14 -24.31
C ARG A 129 8.69 13.86 -23.80
N VAL A 130 8.04 13.91 -22.65
CA VAL A 130 7.49 12.72 -21.98
C VAL A 130 6.02 12.47 -22.29
N ASN A 131 5.33 13.42 -22.93
CA ASN A 131 3.96 13.24 -23.35
C ASN A 131 3.80 12.02 -24.26
N GLY A 132 2.72 11.26 -24.07
CA GLY A 132 2.43 10.04 -24.82
C GLY A 132 3.37 8.86 -24.54
N THR A 133 4.28 8.98 -23.57
CA THR A 133 5.16 7.87 -23.16
C THR A 133 4.56 7.12 -21.97
N GLU A 134 4.73 5.79 -21.97
CA GLU A 134 4.18 4.91 -20.93
C GLU A 134 4.93 5.03 -19.60
N ILE A 135 6.24 5.28 -19.66
CA ILE A 135 7.12 5.42 -18.48
C ILE A 135 7.96 6.70 -18.62
N PRO A 136 7.38 7.89 -18.34
CA PRO A 136 8.02 9.19 -18.49
C PRO A 136 9.42 9.30 -17.88
N MET A 137 9.58 8.80 -16.65
CA MET A 137 10.84 8.88 -15.91
C MET A 137 11.98 8.09 -16.57
N LEU A 138 11.67 6.98 -17.23
CA LEU A 138 12.67 6.17 -17.92
C LEU A 138 13.18 6.88 -19.19
N VAL A 139 12.30 7.62 -19.87
CA VAL A 139 12.66 8.43 -21.04
C VAL A 139 13.59 9.57 -20.61
N LEU A 140 13.28 10.27 -19.52
CA LEU A 140 14.17 11.29 -18.98
C LEU A 140 15.54 10.71 -18.58
N ALA A 141 15.57 9.55 -17.92
CA ALA A 141 16.81 8.89 -17.56
C ALA A 141 17.69 8.57 -18.78
N ARG A 142 17.09 8.19 -19.90
CA ARG A 142 17.80 7.90 -21.15
C ARG A 142 18.47 9.14 -21.74
N ASP A 143 17.85 10.30 -21.60
CA ASP A 143 18.41 11.59 -22.05
C ASP A 143 19.61 12.04 -21.21
N PHE A 144 19.79 11.50 -20.00
CA PHE A 144 21.00 11.70 -19.18
C PHE A 144 22.10 10.69 -19.52
N SER A 145 21.77 9.38 -19.51
CA SER A 145 22.72 8.33 -19.86
C SER A 145 22.00 7.03 -20.20
N PRO A 146 22.38 6.33 -21.28
CA PRO A 146 21.80 5.02 -21.62
C PRO A 146 22.07 3.97 -20.54
N VAL A 147 23.19 4.08 -19.80
CA VAL A 147 23.51 3.17 -18.69
C VAL A 147 22.56 3.39 -17.51
N LEU A 148 22.21 4.64 -17.23
CA LEU A 148 21.27 4.99 -16.17
C LEU A 148 19.85 4.49 -16.50
N ALA A 149 19.42 4.66 -17.75
CA ALA A 149 18.14 4.10 -18.20
C ALA A 149 18.10 2.57 -18.10
N ALA A 150 19.18 1.87 -18.46
CA ALA A 150 19.26 0.43 -18.31
C ALA A 150 19.15 0.00 -16.83
N ALA A 151 19.84 0.71 -15.93
CA ALA A 151 19.74 0.45 -14.49
C ALA A 151 18.31 0.63 -13.99
N ILE A 152 17.63 1.72 -14.36
CA ILE A 152 16.24 1.98 -13.95
C ILE A 152 15.27 0.97 -14.53
N SER A 153 15.48 0.52 -15.77
CA SER A 153 14.67 -0.56 -16.35
C SER A 153 14.78 -1.84 -15.52
N VAL A 154 15.99 -2.23 -15.11
CA VAL A 154 16.21 -3.39 -14.23
C VAL A 154 15.53 -3.19 -12.87
N MET A 155 15.61 -1.99 -12.29
CA MET A 155 14.96 -1.66 -11.02
C MET A 155 13.44 -1.78 -11.11
N ILE A 156 12.82 -1.22 -12.15
CA ILE A 156 11.37 -1.33 -12.39
C ILE A 156 10.95 -2.80 -12.49
N VAL A 157 11.70 -3.62 -13.25
CA VAL A 157 11.41 -5.06 -13.39
C VAL A 157 11.54 -5.78 -12.04
N ALA A 158 12.56 -5.47 -11.25
CA ALA A 158 12.75 -6.04 -9.92
C ALA A 158 11.62 -5.62 -8.96
N GLY A 159 11.21 -4.35 -8.96
CA GLY A 159 10.10 -3.82 -8.17
C GLY A 159 8.78 -4.51 -8.50
N ILE A 160 8.46 -4.64 -9.80
CA ILE A 160 7.27 -5.38 -10.27
C ILE A 160 7.35 -6.85 -9.83
N TYR A 161 8.51 -7.50 -9.95
CA TYR A 161 8.66 -8.90 -9.54
C TYR A 161 8.41 -9.10 -8.04
N THR A 162 8.98 -8.23 -7.20
CA THR A 162 8.85 -8.32 -5.73
C THR A 162 7.42 -8.09 -5.23
N THR A 163 6.57 -7.49 -6.04
CA THR A 163 5.17 -7.20 -5.70
C THR A 163 4.20 -8.19 -6.35
N ALA A 164 4.42 -8.53 -7.62
CA ALA A 164 3.59 -9.48 -8.35
C ALA A 164 3.63 -10.88 -7.76
N VAL A 165 4.82 -11.37 -7.34
CA VAL A 165 4.98 -12.72 -6.80
C VAL A 165 4.20 -12.92 -5.49
N PRO A 166 4.32 -12.05 -4.46
CA PRO A 166 3.51 -12.18 -3.25
C PRO A 166 2.00 -12.04 -3.49
N LEU A 167 1.57 -11.18 -4.42
CA LEU A 167 0.16 -11.03 -4.76
C LEU A 167 -0.41 -12.28 -5.42
N LEU A 168 0.31 -12.83 -6.40
CA LEU A 168 -0.04 -14.08 -7.06
C LEU A 168 -0.10 -15.24 -6.06
N TRP A 169 0.87 -15.33 -5.16
CA TRP A 169 0.90 -16.32 -4.10
C TRP A 169 -0.29 -16.16 -3.15
N THR A 170 -0.61 -14.94 -2.71
CA THR A 170 -1.73 -14.64 -1.79
C THR A 170 -3.08 -15.06 -2.38
N VAL A 171 -3.29 -14.82 -3.68
CA VAL A 171 -4.53 -15.25 -4.36
C VAL A 171 -4.55 -16.77 -4.50
N SER A 172 -3.43 -17.38 -4.90
CA SER A 172 -3.36 -18.82 -5.12
C SER A 172 -3.54 -19.63 -3.83
N SER A 173 -2.96 -19.16 -2.72
CA SER A 173 -3.02 -19.81 -1.41
C SER A 173 -4.40 -19.72 -0.77
N ARG A 174 -5.27 -18.83 -1.28
CA ARG A 174 -6.67 -18.75 -0.85
C ARG A 174 -7.53 -19.90 -1.36
N PHE A 175 -7.19 -20.47 -2.52
CA PHE A 175 -7.95 -21.56 -3.16
C PHE A 175 -7.35 -22.94 -2.90
N PHE A 176 -6.02 -23.04 -2.85
CA PHE A 176 -5.32 -24.30 -2.67
C PHE A 176 -4.25 -24.17 -1.59
N THR A 177 -4.03 -25.25 -0.83
CA THR A 177 -2.93 -25.31 0.14
C THR A 177 -1.59 -25.19 -0.56
N ASP A 178 -0.66 -24.47 0.07
CA ASP A 178 0.69 -24.28 -0.41
C ASP A 178 1.38 -25.61 -0.76
N SER A 179 2.21 -25.59 -1.80
CA SER A 179 2.98 -26.74 -2.28
C SER A 179 2.19 -27.88 -2.95
N THR A 180 0.87 -27.75 -3.13
CA THR A 180 0.09 -28.72 -3.92
C THR A 180 0.31 -28.56 -5.43
N ARG A 181 0.12 -29.64 -6.21
CA ARG A 181 0.19 -29.54 -7.70
C ARG A 181 -0.86 -28.57 -8.25
N ASN A 182 -2.05 -28.55 -7.65
CA ASN A 182 -3.15 -27.67 -8.04
C ASN A 182 -2.81 -26.18 -7.79
N PHE A 183 -2.12 -25.87 -6.70
CA PHE A 183 -1.58 -24.52 -6.46
C PHE A 183 -0.65 -24.08 -7.59
N LYS A 184 0.29 -24.94 -8.01
CA LYS A 184 1.25 -24.62 -9.08
C LYS A 184 0.54 -24.38 -10.42
N TYR A 185 -0.43 -25.23 -10.78
CA TYR A 185 -1.20 -25.05 -12.00
C TYR A 185 -2.03 -23.76 -11.99
N LEU A 186 -2.68 -23.43 -10.85
CA LEU A 186 -3.41 -22.18 -10.72
C LEU A 186 -2.49 -20.97 -10.84
N ALA A 187 -1.34 -20.97 -10.16
CA ALA A 187 -0.37 -19.88 -10.21
C ALA A 187 0.18 -19.66 -11.63
N ILE A 188 0.50 -20.74 -12.36
CA ILE A 188 0.94 -20.66 -13.75
C ILE A 188 -0.20 -20.13 -14.64
N ALA A 189 -1.43 -20.63 -14.47
CA ALA A 189 -2.58 -20.17 -15.25
C ALA A 189 -2.83 -18.66 -15.04
N LEU A 190 -2.83 -18.20 -13.79
CA LEU A 190 -2.99 -16.79 -13.46
C LEU A 190 -1.82 -15.93 -13.99
N ALA A 191 -0.59 -16.44 -13.95
CA ALA A 191 0.57 -15.74 -14.52
C ALA A 191 0.47 -15.60 -16.06
N VAL A 192 0.03 -16.66 -16.75
CA VAL A 192 -0.20 -16.62 -18.21
C VAL A 192 -1.32 -15.64 -18.55
N VAL A 193 -2.44 -15.67 -17.82
CA VAL A 193 -3.53 -14.72 -18.02
C VAL A 193 -3.05 -13.28 -17.80
N GLY A 194 -2.31 -13.02 -16.71
CA GLY A 194 -1.73 -11.71 -16.42
C GLY A 194 -0.78 -11.24 -17.52
N ALA A 195 0.07 -12.13 -18.03
CA ALA A 195 0.99 -11.82 -19.12
C ALA A 195 0.25 -11.49 -20.43
N VAL A 196 -0.79 -12.25 -20.78
CA VAL A 196 -1.61 -12.00 -21.97
C VAL A 196 -2.33 -10.64 -21.85
N VAL A 197 -2.95 -10.36 -20.70
CA VAL A 197 -3.62 -9.07 -20.47
C VAL A 197 -2.63 -7.91 -20.55
N GLY A 198 -1.44 -8.05 -19.95
CA GLY A 198 -0.39 -7.04 -19.99
C GLY A 198 0.25 -6.83 -21.38
N LEU A 199 0.19 -7.82 -22.27
CA LEU A 199 0.65 -7.70 -23.66
C LEU A 199 -0.38 -7.04 -24.57
N VAL A 200 -1.67 -7.18 -24.27
CA VAL A 200 -2.77 -6.68 -25.12
C VAL A 200 -3.16 -5.24 -24.79
N LEU A 201 -3.07 -4.84 -23.51
CA LEU A 201 -3.51 -3.52 -23.05
C LEU A 201 -2.33 -2.53 -22.94
N PRO A 202 -2.50 -1.26 -23.39
CA PRO A 202 -1.53 -0.20 -23.10
C PRO A 202 -1.33 -0.03 -21.60
N PHE A 203 -0.08 0.15 -21.18
CA PHE A 203 0.29 0.21 -19.77
C PHE A 203 -0.41 1.35 -19.03
N SER A 204 -0.44 2.55 -19.61
CA SER A 204 -1.13 3.74 -19.09
C SER A 204 -2.61 3.52 -18.83
N GLN A 205 -3.33 2.90 -19.77
CA GLN A 205 -4.74 2.58 -19.60
C GLN A 205 -4.95 1.53 -18.52
N MET A 206 -4.13 0.48 -18.50
CA MET A 206 -4.19 -0.57 -17.49
C MET A 206 -3.97 0.03 -16.09
N VAL A 207 -2.93 0.85 -15.90
CA VAL A 207 -2.65 1.52 -14.63
C VAL A 207 -3.80 2.45 -14.25
N ASN A 208 -4.35 3.22 -15.18
CA ASN A 208 -5.46 4.12 -14.92
C ASN A 208 -6.70 3.38 -14.40
N VAL A 209 -7.11 2.30 -15.10
CA VAL A 209 -8.24 1.47 -14.69
C VAL A 209 -7.99 0.85 -13.32
N VAL A 210 -6.82 0.25 -13.11
CA VAL A 210 -6.46 -0.37 -11.83
C VAL A 210 -6.48 0.67 -10.70
N TYR A 211 -5.93 1.86 -10.92
CA TYR A 211 -5.86 2.92 -9.90
C TYR A 211 -7.24 3.47 -9.54
N VAL A 212 -8.11 3.70 -10.53
CA VAL A 212 -9.46 4.23 -10.30
C VAL A 212 -10.34 3.17 -9.61
N VAL A 213 -10.36 1.94 -10.11
CA VAL A 213 -11.19 0.86 -9.56
C VAL A 213 -10.78 0.51 -8.14
N ASN A 214 -9.48 0.29 -7.90
CA ASN A 214 -8.99 0.05 -6.54
C ASN A 214 -9.13 1.30 -5.67
N GLY A 215 -8.99 2.49 -6.24
CA GLY A 215 -9.25 3.75 -5.56
C GLY A 215 -10.62 3.76 -4.89
N TYR A 216 -11.69 3.48 -5.64
CA TYR A 216 -13.05 3.44 -5.09
C TYR A 216 -13.24 2.40 -3.99
N VAL A 217 -12.74 1.18 -4.21
CA VAL A 217 -12.84 0.11 -3.19
C VAL A 217 -12.05 0.48 -1.93
N GLY A 218 -10.89 1.11 -2.08
CA GLY A 218 -10.06 1.52 -0.96
C GLY A 218 -10.61 2.69 -0.18
N ILE A 219 -11.23 3.66 -0.84
CA ILE A 219 -11.97 4.74 -0.17
C ILE A 219 -13.11 4.14 0.66
N PHE A 220 -13.85 3.18 0.11
CA PHE A 220 -14.90 2.50 0.86
C PHE A 220 -14.35 1.82 2.13
N LEU A 221 -13.22 1.10 2.04
CA LEU A 221 -12.56 0.52 3.23
C LEU A 221 -12.07 1.59 4.21
N LEU A 222 -11.51 2.69 3.72
CA LEU A 222 -11.04 3.80 4.54
C LEU A 222 -12.19 4.43 5.33
N VAL A 223 -13.34 4.66 4.70
CA VAL A 223 -14.57 5.12 5.37
C VAL A 223 -15.00 4.14 6.46
N LEU A 224 -15.03 2.83 6.17
CA LEU A 224 -15.36 1.82 7.18
C LEU A 224 -14.39 1.83 8.37
N MET A 225 -13.10 2.00 8.12
CA MET A 225 -12.08 2.10 9.18
C MET A 225 -12.26 3.36 10.02
N ILE A 226 -12.53 4.51 9.41
CA ILE A 226 -12.81 5.76 10.12
C ILE A 226 -14.06 5.59 10.97
N VAL A 227 -15.18 5.14 10.40
CA VAL A 227 -16.44 4.92 11.12
C VAL A 227 -16.23 3.98 12.31
N LYS A 228 -15.52 2.85 12.12
CA LYS A 228 -15.20 1.91 13.20
C LYS A 228 -14.34 2.55 14.29
N THR A 229 -13.39 3.40 13.91
CA THR A 229 -12.49 4.09 14.84
C THR A 229 -13.25 5.17 15.63
N CYS A 230 -14.06 5.99 14.96
CA CYS A 230 -14.95 6.97 15.59
C CYS A 230 -15.93 6.31 16.56
N ARG A 231 -16.55 5.18 16.18
CA ARG A 231 -17.45 4.41 17.06
C ARG A 231 -16.75 3.84 18.29
N ARG A 232 -15.44 3.53 18.20
CA ARG A 232 -14.63 3.07 19.35
C ARG A 232 -14.19 4.21 20.27
N LEU A 233 -13.97 5.40 19.71
CA LEU A 233 -13.56 6.60 20.45
C LEU A 233 -14.75 7.37 21.03
N MET A 234 -15.96 7.19 20.50
CA MET A 234 -17.18 7.68 21.14
C MET A 234 -17.31 7.05 22.54
N PRO A 235 -17.36 7.85 23.61
CA PRO A 235 -17.69 7.34 24.92
C PRO A 235 -19.03 6.61 24.83
N ARG A 236 -19.12 5.36 25.32
CA ARG A 236 -20.43 4.77 25.62
C ARG A 236 -21.09 5.72 26.61
N ARG A 237 -21.96 6.63 26.14
CA ARG A 237 -22.93 7.28 27.02
C ARG A 237 -23.82 6.16 27.53
N SER A 238 -23.49 5.67 28.72
CA SER A 238 -24.20 4.66 29.49
C SER A 238 -25.54 5.19 30.00
N GLY A 239 -26.42 5.62 29.09
CA GLY A 239 -27.82 5.92 29.42
C GLY A 239 -28.74 4.74 29.10
N TRP A 240 -28.55 4.11 27.94
CA TRP A 240 -29.50 3.09 27.47
C TRP A 240 -29.40 1.72 28.15
N ALA A 241 -28.28 1.40 28.79
CA ALA A 241 -28.11 0.11 29.46
C ALA A 241 -28.64 0.11 30.91
N HIS A 242 -28.69 1.29 31.56
CA HIS A 242 -29.20 1.42 32.93
C HIS A 242 -30.73 1.47 32.94
N ASP A 243 -31.33 2.19 31.98
CA ASP A 243 -32.79 2.33 31.89
C ASP A 243 -33.47 1.05 31.36
N ALA A 244 -32.80 0.30 30.47
CA ALA A 244 -33.32 -0.98 29.99
C ALA A 244 -33.24 -2.09 31.05
N GLY A 245 -32.19 -2.10 31.88
CA GLY A 245 -32.07 -3.07 32.99
C GLY A 245 -33.08 -2.79 34.10
N ALA A 246 -33.18 -1.52 34.54
CA ALA A 246 -34.10 -1.12 35.61
C ALA A 246 -35.58 -1.35 35.26
N ASN A 247 -35.97 -1.24 33.99
CA ASN A 247 -37.34 -1.47 33.56
C ASN A 247 -37.67 -2.98 33.46
N ILE A 248 -36.68 -3.85 33.25
CA ILE A 248 -36.86 -5.31 33.25
C ILE A 248 -36.95 -5.83 34.69
N ASP A 249 -36.13 -5.29 35.60
CA ASP A 249 -36.14 -5.66 37.02
C ASP A 249 -37.46 -5.25 37.69
N ASN A 250 -37.94 -4.02 37.46
CA ASN A 250 -39.26 -3.56 37.94
C ASN A 250 -40.43 -4.38 37.36
N PHE A 251 -40.31 -4.85 36.11
CA PHE A 251 -41.34 -5.68 35.49
C PHE A 251 -41.33 -7.10 36.06
N GLN A 252 -40.16 -7.68 36.34
CA GLN A 252 -40.04 -8.96 37.03
C GLN A 252 -40.56 -8.90 38.48
N GLU A 253 -40.29 -7.82 39.21
CA GLU A 253 -40.77 -7.63 40.59
C GLU A 253 -42.30 -7.50 40.65
N SER A 254 -42.93 -6.90 39.62
CA SER A 254 -44.39 -6.81 39.50
C SER A 254 -45.11 -8.13 39.17
N LEU A 255 -44.38 -9.14 38.68
CA LEU A 255 -44.90 -10.45 38.26
C LEU A 255 -44.69 -11.55 39.30
N LEU A 256 -43.99 -11.26 40.39
CA LEU A 256 -43.81 -12.19 41.50
C LEU A 256 -44.98 -12.05 42.48
N PRO A 257 -45.77 -13.11 42.75
CA PRO A 257 -46.81 -13.05 43.75
C PRO A 257 -46.18 -12.79 45.13
N GLU A 258 -46.74 -11.81 45.83
CA GLU A 258 -46.42 -11.43 47.21
C GLU A 258 -46.76 -12.58 48.16
N ASN A 259 -45.94 -13.62 48.17
CA ASN A 259 -46.01 -14.69 49.15
C ASN A 259 -44.66 -15.39 49.32
N ARG A 260 -43.81 -14.80 50.17
CA ARG A 260 -43.04 -15.56 51.15
C ARG A 260 -42.58 -14.63 52.27
N ARG A 261 -43.35 -14.69 53.36
CA ARG A 261 -43.02 -14.47 54.79
C ARG A 261 -42.04 -13.36 55.15
#